data_AF-A0A3D2L8F5-F1
#
_entry.id   AF-A0A3D2L8F5-F1
#
_cell.length_a   1.000
_cell.length_b   1.000
_cell.length_c   1.000
_cell.angle_alpha   90.00
_cell.angle_beta   90.00
_cell.angle_gamma   90.00
#
_symmetry.space_group_name_H-M   'P 1'
#
loop_
_entity.id
_entity.type
_entity.pdbx_description
1 polymer ?
#
loop_
_entity_poly.entity_id
_entity_poly.type
_entity_poly.pdbx_seq_one_letter_code
_entity_poly.pdbx_strand_id
1 'polypeptide(L)'
;AHRADGWTDVICLERGAYFHRWEYVQCAKEDGGKVFIEIRHDGTVQFHEGQVTSAEARKRQQGSKGEGDAVPAAVRPEMSGPLADYILLHRHAAAQASLATSPAIALRLMVAHAMAGSALWDVRPFELRARKDETQASVESGVSVAALAEATAQTDALFKALNVSPALRRNGDDYRLCELFSALLAMSDGEVLQVLATVMARTLETGNGIVEAVLHVCGTDLSAAWKPDEAFFDLTKDKRAINAMIGDIATLSLAESCRAETGKAQKHVLANRIKGEGCEANPDWRPGWMQVPPTRLVDGAGSPPADAWTRIASLFEAGAENASDETPEHQDAA
;
A
#
# COMPACT_ATOMS: atom_id res chain seq x y z
N ALA A 1 21.03 -15.39 41.73
CA ALA A 1 21.08 -16.60 40.88
C ALA A 1 22.39 -16.60 40.09
N HIS A 2 22.50 -15.89 38.96
CA HIS A 2 23.64 -16.03 38.04
C HIS A 2 25.06 -15.84 38.61
N ARG A 3 25.31 -14.93 39.57
CA ARG A 3 26.64 -14.84 40.23
C ARG A 3 26.97 -16.05 41.11
N ALA A 4 25.96 -16.65 41.75
CA ALA A 4 26.12 -17.86 42.54
C ALA A 4 26.27 -19.11 41.65
N ASP A 5 25.77 -19.05 40.41
CA ASP A 5 25.88 -20.14 39.44
C ASP A 5 27.27 -20.18 38.78
N GLY A 6 28.17 -19.22 39.03
CA GLY A 6 29.55 -19.24 38.55
C GLY A 6 29.80 -18.47 37.24
N TRP A 7 28.96 -17.49 36.90
CA TRP A 7 29.21 -16.59 35.76
C TRP A 7 30.28 -15.54 36.11
N THR A 8 31.18 -15.26 35.16
CA THR A 8 32.36 -14.40 35.39
C THR A 8 31.99 -12.97 35.76
N ASP A 9 30.93 -12.42 35.16
CA ASP A 9 30.38 -11.11 35.53
C ASP A 9 28.91 -10.99 35.10
N VAL A 10 28.19 -10.10 35.78
CA VAL A 10 26.77 -9.80 35.52
C VAL A 10 26.60 -8.30 35.45
N ILE A 11 26.26 -7.79 34.26
CA ILE A 11 26.20 -6.37 33.93
C ILE A 11 24.75 -5.98 33.69
N CYS A 12 24.25 -5.00 34.45
CA CYS A 12 22.92 -4.45 34.25
C CYS A 12 23.02 -3.21 33.36
N LEU A 13 22.32 -3.23 32.22
CA LEU A 13 22.22 -2.08 31.33
C LEU A 13 21.34 -0.99 31.95
N GLU A 14 21.57 0.25 31.53
CA GLU A 14 20.72 1.36 31.95
C GLU A 14 19.26 1.13 31.53
N ARG A 15 18.32 1.65 32.33
CA ARG A 15 16.90 1.49 32.04
C ARG A 15 16.55 2.14 30.70
N GLY A 16 16.04 1.34 29.76
CA GLY A 16 15.72 1.77 28.40
C GLY A 16 16.85 1.56 27.38
N ALA A 17 18.07 1.23 27.82
CA ALA A 17 19.14 0.83 26.92
C ALA A 17 18.87 -0.58 26.38
N TYR A 18 18.96 -0.73 25.06
CA TYR A 18 18.66 -1.99 24.39
C TYR A 18 19.92 -2.85 24.25
N PHE A 19 19.77 -4.17 24.39
CA PHE A 19 20.87 -5.09 24.07
C PHE A 19 20.99 -5.24 22.56
N HIS A 20 21.84 -4.42 21.95
CA HIS A 20 22.12 -4.46 20.52
C HIS A 20 22.97 -5.68 20.17
N ARG A 21 22.33 -6.76 19.73
CA ARG A 21 22.97 -8.07 19.46
C ARG A 21 24.21 -8.00 18.55
N TRP A 22 24.34 -6.96 17.72
CA TRP A 22 25.51 -6.74 16.85
C TRP A 22 26.74 -6.14 17.57
N GLU A 23 26.60 -5.62 18.79
CA GLU A 23 27.71 -5.10 19.59
C GLU A 23 28.36 -6.17 20.48
N TYR A 24 27.73 -7.33 20.63
CA TYR A 24 28.16 -8.41 21.50
C TYR A 24 28.37 -9.72 20.73
N VAL A 25 29.28 -10.55 21.23
CA VAL A 25 29.64 -11.84 20.65
C VAL A 25 29.34 -12.94 21.67
N GLN A 26 28.73 -14.01 21.19
CA GLN A 26 28.45 -15.22 21.99
C GLN A 26 29.75 -15.83 22.50
N CYS A 27 29.81 -16.12 23.80
CA CYS A 27 30.97 -16.66 24.49
C CYS A 27 30.47 -17.57 25.61
N ALA A 28 30.91 -18.82 25.59
CA ALA A 28 30.52 -19.78 26.62
C ALA A 28 30.94 -19.29 28.01
N LYS A 29 30.21 -19.72 29.03
CA LYS A 29 30.49 -19.38 30.44
C LYS A 29 31.93 -19.71 30.85
N GLU A 30 32.40 -20.87 30.41
CA GLU A 30 33.74 -21.40 30.70
C GLU A 30 34.85 -20.57 30.04
N ASP A 31 34.53 -19.89 28.92
CA ASP A 31 35.43 -19.01 28.17
C ASP A 31 35.36 -17.53 28.63
N GLY A 32 34.78 -17.29 29.81
CA GLY A 32 34.65 -15.97 30.41
C GLY A 32 33.52 -15.12 29.83
N GLY A 33 32.44 -15.77 29.39
CA GLY A 33 31.17 -15.13 29.02
C GLY A 33 30.50 -14.46 30.22
N LYS A 34 29.84 -13.33 29.98
CA LYS A 34 29.14 -12.51 30.98
C LYS A 34 27.63 -12.56 30.74
N VAL A 35 26.85 -12.17 31.74
CA VAL A 35 25.39 -12.02 31.60
C VAL A 35 25.05 -10.54 31.54
N PHE A 36 24.33 -10.13 30.50
CA PHE A 36 23.80 -8.76 30.37
C PHE A 36 22.31 -8.75 30.69
N ILE A 37 21.90 -7.81 31.53
CA ILE A 37 20.52 -7.66 31.97
C ILE A 37 19.96 -6.39 31.32
N GLU A 38 19.03 -6.58 30.38
CA GLU A 38 18.27 -5.51 29.73
C GLU A 38 17.02 -5.22 30.57
N ILE A 39 16.81 -3.95 30.95
CA ILE A 39 15.61 -3.51 31.66
C ILE A 39 14.87 -2.50 30.79
N ARG A 40 13.72 -2.89 30.27
CA ARG A 40 12.86 -2.04 29.42
C ARG A 40 12.08 -1.03 30.27
N HIS A 41 11.59 0.02 29.63
CA HIS A 41 10.85 1.09 30.31
C HIS A 41 9.57 0.60 31.01
N ASP A 42 8.95 -0.46 30.46
CA ASP A 42 7.77 -1.15 30.96
C ASP A 42 8.06 -2.10 32.14
N GLY A 43 9.32 -2.21 32.56
CA GLY A 43 9.74 -3.09 33.65
C GLY A 43 10.04 -4.53 33.22
N THR A 44 9.95 -4.85 31.93
CA THR A 44 10.37 -6.16 31.41
C THR A 44 11.88 -6.31 31.54
N VAL A 45 12.32 -7.41 32.17
CA VAL A 45 13.74 -7.73 32.37
C VAL A 45 14.11 -8.94 31.49
N GLN A 46 15.14 -8.80 30.66
CA GLN A 46 15.67 -9.88 29.82
C GLN A 46 17.13 -10.16 30.13
N PHE A 47 17.48 -11.45 30.20
CA PHE A 47 18.82 -11.91 30.51
C PHE A 47 19.47 -12.46 29.25
N HIS A 48 20.59 -11.86 28.86
CA HIS A 48 21.41 -12.26 27.74
C HIS A 48 22.67 -12.90 28.30
N GLU A 49 22.62 -14.22 28.50
CA GLU A 49 23.72 -15.00 29.03
C GLU A 49 24.76 -15.31 27.96
N GLY A 50 26.02 -15.51 28.38
CA GLY A 50 27.10 -15.94 27.49
C GLY A 50 27.50 -14.89 26.45
N GLN A 51 27.68 -13.64 26.86
CA GLN A 51 28.07 -12.56 25.94
C GLN A 51 29.37 -11.89 26.37
N VAL A 52 30.13 -11.41 25.41
CA VAL A 52 31.23 -10.44 25.62
C VAL A 52 31.12 -9.33 24.59
N THR A 53 31.64 -8.15 24.90
CA THR A 53 31.60 -7.03 23.93
C THR A 53 32.47 -7.34 22.72
N SER A 54 32.12 -6.83 21.55
CA SER A 54 32.91 -7.01 20.32
C SER A 54 34.34 -6.47 20.45
N ALA A 55 34.55 -5.45 21.29
CA ALA A 55 35.87 -4.93 21.61
C ALA A 55 36.70 -5.92 22.46
N GLU A 56 36.10 -6.55 23.48
CA GLU A 56 36.74 -7.60 24.28
C GLU A 56 37.03 -8.84 23.44
N ALA A 57 36.12 -9.27 22.57
CA ALA A 57 36.31 -10.38 21.65
C ALA A 57 37.50 -10.14 20.71
N ARG A 58 37.63 -8.93 20.14
CA ARG A 58 38.77 -8.54 19.30
C ARG A 58 40.10 -8.52 20.07
N LYS A 59 40.08 -8.08 21.33
CA LYS A 59 41.28 -8.05 22.19
C LYS A 59 41.73 -9.45 22.59
N ARG A 60 40.79 -10.38 22.82
CA ARG A 60 41.07 -11.81 23.07
C ARG A 60 41.64 -12.51 21.84
N GLN A 61 41.12 -12.23 20.65
CA GLN A 61 41.66 -12.77 19.39
C GLN A 61 43.09 -12.27 19.07
N GLN A 62 43.46 -11.09 19.55
CA GLN A 62 44.83 -10.58 19.42
C GLN A 62 45.78 -11.16 20.47
N GLY A 63 45.27 -11.57 21.64
CA GLY A 63 46.04 -12.19 22.73
C GLY A 63 46.18 -13.72 22.65
N SER A 64 45.36 -14.42 21.86
CA SER A 64 45.32 -15.89 21.77
C SER A 64 46.19 -16.48 20.65
N LYS A 65 47.17 -15.74 20.10
CA LYS A 65 48.24 -16.34 19.29
C LYS A 65 49.26 -17.03 20.20
N GLY A 66 48.80 -18.04 20.92
CA GLY A 66 49.58 -19.05 21.61
C GLY A 66 49.34 -20.40 20.93
N GLU A 67 50.39 -21.22 20.85
CA GLU A 67 50.56 -22.38 19.97
C GLU A 67 49.44 -23.44 20.02
N GLY A 68 49.12 -23.98 18.83
CA GLY A 68 48.69 -25.37 18.69
C GLY A 68 47.19 -25.64 18.56
N ASP A 69 46.58 -25.31 17.41
CA ASP A 69 45.74 -26.28 16.68
C ASP A 69 45.55 -25.82 15.23
N ALA A 70 45.91 -26.67 14.27
CA ALA A 70 45.86 -26.31 12.85
C ALA A 70 44.45 -26.50 12.30
N VAL A 71 43.59 -25.51 12.54
CA VAL A 71 42.37 -25.30 11.74
C VAL A 71 42.81 -25.05 10.29
N PRO A 72 42.23 -25.73 9.27
CA PRO A 72 42.50 -25.37 7.88
C PRO A 72 42.21 -23.88 7.72
N ALA A 73 43.21 -23.12 7.28
CA ALA A 73 43.06 -21.69 7.10
C ALA A 73 41.83 -21.41 6.24
N ALA A 74 40.88 -20.63 6.76
CA ALA A 74 39.76 -20.14 5.98
C ALA A 74 40.31 -19.51 4.70
N VAL A 75 39.91 -20.08 3.56
CA VAL A 75 40.38 -19.63 2.25
C VAL A 75 40.11 -18.14 2.18
N ARG A 76 41.19 -17.39 1.99
CA ARG A 76 41.14 -15.93 1.92
C ARG A 76 40.21 -15.56 0.77
N PRO A 77 39.19 -14.71 0.99
CA PRO A 77 38.29 -14.30 -0.06
C PRO A 77 39.10 -13.83 -1.28
N GLU A 78 38.71 -14.32 -2.46
CA GLU A 78 39.37 -14.00 -3.72
C GLU A 78 39.33 -12.49 -4.04
N MET A 79 38.45 -11.76 -3.35
CA MET A 79 38.34 -10.30 -3.39
C MET A 79 38.36 -9.71 -1.98
N SER A 80 39.12 -8.63 -1.81
CA SER A 80 38.95 -7.74 -0.65
C SER A 80 37.57 -7.09 -0.68
N GLY A 81 37.00 -6.71 0.47
CA GLY A 81 35.71 -5.99 0.54
C GLY A 81 35.62 -4.79 -0.43
N PRO A 82 36.62 -3.88 -0.44
CA PRO A 82 36.65 -2.77 -1.39
C PRO A 82 36.68 -3.21 -2.87
N LEU A 83 37.36 -4.33 -3.18
CA LEU A 83 37.38 -4.88 -4.54
C LEU A 83 36.01 -5.48 -4.91
N ALA A 84 35.33 -6.16 -3.98
CA ALA A 84 33.98 -6.66 -4.20
C ALA A 84 33.00 -5.51 -4.43
N ASP A 85 33.05 -4.45 -3.61
CA ASP A 85 32.21 -3.25 -3.78
C ASP A 85 32.48 -2.56 -5.11
N TYR A 86 33.74 -2.37 -5.48
CA TYR A 86 34.13 -1.81 -6.78
C TYR A 86 33.52 -2.62 -7.94
N ILE A 87 33.63 -3.96 -7.91
CA ILE A 87 33.06 -4.83 -8.94
C ILE A 87 31.52 -4.76 -8.94
N LEU A 88 30.88 -4.81 -7.77
CA LEU A 88 29.42 -4.72 -7.66
C LEU A 88 28.89 -3.38 -8.19
N LEU A 89 29.57 -2.27 -7.91
CA LEU A 89 29.21 -0.94 -8.42
C LEU A 89 29.34 -0.84 -9.95
N HIS A 90 30.40 -1.40 -10.55
CA HIS A 90 30.53 -1.45 -12.01
C HIS A 90 29.46 -2.32 -12.66
N ARG A 91 29.14 -3.48 -12.06
CA ARG A 91 28.05 -4.35 -12.52
C ARG A 91 26.69 -3.63 -12.42
N HIS A 92 26.46 -2.91 -11.34
CA HIS A 92 25.26 -2.09 -11.16
C HIS A 92 25.17 -1.00 -12.24
N ALA A 93 26.23 -0.23 -12.49
CA ALA A 93 26.22 0.80 -13.53
C ALA A 93 25.94 0.23 -14.93
N ALA A 94 26.53 -0.93 -15.27
CA ALA A 94 26.25 -1.63 -16.52
C ALA A 94 24.80 -2.13 -16.62
N ALA A 95 24.24 -2.63 -15.52
CA ALA A 95 22.84 -3.03 -15.43
C ALA A 95 21.91 -1.82 -15.61
N GLN A 96 22.20 -0.68 -14.99
CA GLN A 96 21.45 0.56 -15.17
C GLN A 96 21.43 1.01 -16.64
N ALA A 97 22.59 1.02 -17.31
CA ALA A 97 22.69 1.41 -18.71
C ALA A 97 21.87 0.48 -19.64
N SER A 98 21.97 -0.83 -19.43
CA SER A 98 21.20 -1.83 -20.21
C SER A 98 19.69 -1.72 -19.96
N LEU A 99 19.29 -1.48 -18.71
CA LEU A 99 17.89 -1.35 -18.32
C LEU A 99 17.28 -0.07 -18.90
N ALA A 100 18.03 1.03 -18.95
CA ALA A 100 17.60 2.30 -19.51
C ALA A 100 17.18 2.21 -20.98
N THR A 101 17.74 1.27 -21.74
CA THR A 101 17.38 1.02 -23.15
C THR A 101 16.42 -0.16 -23.32
N SER A 102 15.89 -0.73 -22.23
CA SER A 102 15.04 -1.92 -22.23
C SER A 102 13.71 -1.65 -21.53
N PRO A 103 12.84 -0.76 -22.07
CA PRO A 103 11.64 -0.27 -21.37
C PRO A 103 10.66 -1.39 -20.99
N ALA A 104 10.50 -2.42 -21.81
CA ALA A 104 9.65 -3.57 -21.49
C ALA A 104 10.16 -4.40 -20.30
N ILE A 105 11.49 -4.50 -20.13
CA ILE A 105 12.13 -5.15 -18.98
C ILE A 105 12.07 -4.25 -17.75
N ALA A 106 12.30 -2.94 -17.93
CA ALA A 106 12.20 -1.94 -16.86
C ALA A 106 10.79 -1.88 -16.26
N LEU A 107 9.75 -1.99 -17.09
CA LEU A 107 8.35 -2.07 -16.64
C LEU A 107 8.13 -3.29 -15.74
N ARG A 108 8.60 -4.47 -16.16
CA ARG A 108 8.50 -5.71 -15.36
C ARG A 108 9.25 -5.59 -14.04
N LEU A 109 10.45 -5.00 -14.04
CA LEU A 109 11.22 -4.80 -12.82
C LEU A 109 10.56 -3.77 -11.89
N MET A 110 9.94 -2.72 -12.43
CA MET A 110 9.15 -1.73 -11.67
C MET A 110 7.97 -2.42 -10.96
N VAL A 111 7.24 -3.28 -11.66
CA VAL A 111 6.18 -4.10 -11.06
C VAL A 111 6.74 -5.01 -9.98
N ALA A 112 7.85 -5.70 -10.23
CA ALA A 112 8.48 -6.58 -9.24
C ALA A 112 8.85 -5.81 -7.96
N HIS A 113 9.39 -4.59 -8.08
CA HIS A 113 9.69 -3.73 -6.93
C HIS A 113 8.44 -3.27 -6.19
N ALA A 114 7.37 -2.89 -6.90
CA ALA A 114 6.10 -2.54 -6.25
C ALA A 114 5.51 -3.73 -5.46
N MET A 115 5.83 -4.97 -5.87
CA MET A 115 5.39 -6.19 -5.19
C MET A 115 6.29 -6.66 -4.02
N ALA A 116 7.62 -6.63 -4.20
CA ALA A 116 8.59 -7.13 -3.22
C ALA A 116 9.08 -6.04 -2.23
N GLY A 117 8.90 -4.77 -2.59
CA GLY A 117 9.57 -3.64 -1.97
C GLY A 117 11.05 -3.54 -2.36
N SER A 118 11.69 -2.43 -2.00
CA SER A 118 13.13 -2.22 -2.08
C SER A 118 13.59 -1.28 -0.99
N ALA A 119 14.86 -1.35 -0.58
CA ALA A 119 15.44 -0.37 0.34
C ALA A 119 15.33 1.08 -0.18
N LEU A 120 15.23 1.25 -1.51
CA LEU A 120 15.08 2.56 -2.16
C LEU A 120 13.63 2.88 -2.55
N TRP A 121 12.69 1.95 -2.38
CA TRP A 121 11.28 2.13 -2.76
C TRP A 121 10.35 1.44 -1.78
N ASP A 122 9.62 2.24 -0.99
CA ASP A 122 8.61 1.78 -0.03
C ASP A 122 7.21 1.86 -0.67
N VAL A 123 6.55 0.72 -0.83
CA VAL A 123 5.16 0.62 -1.29
C VAL A 123 4.39 -0.19 -0.25
N ARG A 124 3.19 0.27 0.09
CA ARG A 124 2.34 -0.37 1.11
C ARG A 124 1.02 -0.76 0.49
N PRO A 125 0.55 -2.00 0.68
CA PRO A 125 -0.81 -2.36 0.35
C PRO A 125 -1.78 -1.43 1.07
N PHE A 126 -2.82 -0.99 0.38
CA PHE A 126 -3.95 -0.35 1.01
C PHE A 126 -4.66 -1.36 1.91
N GLU A 127 -4.85 -1.00 3.17
CA GLU A 127 -5.63 -1.79 4.12
C GLU A 127 -6.99 -1.13 4.31
N LEU A 128 -8.04 -1.82 3.87
CA LEU A 128 -9.40 -1.35 4.02
C LEU A 128 -9.81 -1.43 5.49
N ARG A 129 -9.78 -0.29 6.19
CA ARG A 129 -10.19 -0.16 7.59
C ARG A 129 -11.03 1.09 7.78
N ALA A 130 -12.32 0.92 8.02
CA ALA A 130 -13.23 1.96 8.46
C ALA A 130 -13.24 2.05 10.00
N ARG A 131 -13.56 3.23 10.53
CA ARG A 131 -13.69 3.45 11.99
C ARG A 131 -14.94 2.80 12.60
N LYS A 132 -15.88 2.40 11.77
CA LYS A 132 -17.19 1.86 12.15
C LYS A 132 -17.43 0.55 11.41
N ASP A 133 -17.92 -0.45 12.12
CA ASP A 133 -18.14 -1.78 11.58
C ASP A 133 -19.22 -1.78 10.48
N GLU A 134 -20.23 -0.91 10.59
CA GLU A 134 -21.28 -0.81 9.58
C GLU A 134 -20.74 -0.27 8.25
N THR A 135 -19.82 0.71 8.30
CA THR A 135 -19.14 1.21 7.10
C THR A 135 -18.18 0.18 6.54
N GLN A 136 -17.44 -0.54 7.40
CA GLN A 136 -16.55 -1.62 6.97
C GLN A 136 -17.33 -2.68 6.18
N ALA A 137 -18.40 -3.21 6.78
CA ALA A 137 -19.21 -4.27 6.18
C ALA A 137 -19.89 -3.83 4.87
N SER A 138 -20.38 -2.59 4.80
CA SER A 138 -20.96 -2.02 3.58
C SER A 138 -19.94 -1.98 2.44
N VAL A 139 -18.70 -1.52 2.69
CA VAL A 139 -17.68 -1.45 1.66
C VAL A 139 -17.17 -2.83 1.27
N GLU A 140 -16.91 -3.73 2.22
CA GLU A 140 -16.41 -5.09 1.97
C GLU A 140 -17.38 -5.94 1.14
N SER A 141 -18.69 -5.73 1.30
CA SER A 141 -19.73 -6.39 0.50
C SER A 141 -19.99 -5.73 -0.86
N GLY A 142 -19.28 -4.65 -1.17
CA GLY A 142 -19.46 -3.87 -2.39
C GLY A 142 -18.98 -4.59 -3.66
N VAL A 143 -19.69 -4.36 -4.77
CA VAL A 143 -19.37 -4.95 -6.08
C VAL A 143 -17.97 -4.61 -6.58
N SER A 144 -17.47 -3.41 -6.24
CA SER A 144 -16.13 -2.96 -6.61
C SER A 144 -15.03 -3.74 -5.87
N VAL A 145 -15.26 -4.10 -4.60
CA VAL A 145 -14.33 -4.93 -3.83
C VAL A 145 -14.31 -6.35 -4.40
N ALA A 146 -15.47 -6.91 -4.75
CA ALA A 146 -15.55 -8.21 -5.40
C ALA A 146 -14.85 -8.23 -6.78
N ALA A 147 -15.03 -7.18 -7.59
CA ALA A 147 -14.38 -7.06 -8.90
C ALA A 147 -12.84 -6.99 -8.78
N LEU A 148 -12.33 -6.22 -7.82
CA LEU A 148 -10.88 -6.17 -7.55
C LEU A 148 -10.34 -7.51 -7.05
N ALA A 149 -11.10 -8.23 -6.21
CA ALA A 149 -10.73 -9.55 -5.73
C ALA A 149 -10.65 -10.57 -6.88
N GLU A 150 -11.60 -10.53 -7.81
CA GLU A 150 -11.61 -11.38 -9.01
C GLU A 150 -10.41 -11.08 -9.93
N ALA A 151 -10.16 -9.81 -10.23
CA ALA A 151 -8.99 -9.39 -11.02
C ALA A 151 -7.68 -9.81 -10.34
N THR A 152 -7.62 -9.70 -9.01
CA THR A 152 -6.48 -10.16 -8.22
C THR A 152 -6.31 -11.67 -8.33
N ALA A 153 -7.38 -12.46 -8.18
CA ALA A 153 -7.33 -13.91 -8.29
C ALA A 153 -6.84 -14.38 -9.67
N GLN A 154 -7.26 -13.70 -10.74
CA GLN A 154 -6.80 -13.96 -12.11
C GLN A 154 -5.31 -13.69 -12.26
N THR A 155 -4.82 -12.53 -11.78
CA THR A 155 -3.37 -12.23 -11.83
C THR A 155 -2.54 -13.14 -10.92
N ASP A 156 -3.06 -13.52 -9.75
CA ASP A 156 -2.41 -14.46 -8.83
C ASP A 156 -2.26 -15.85 -9.46
N ALA A 157 -3.18 -16.27 -10.34
CA ALA A 157 -3.11 -17.54 -11.04
C ALA A 157 -1.89 -17.60 -11.97
N LEU A 158 -1.48 -16.48 -12.58
CA LEU A 158 -0.28 -16.40 -13.43
C LEU A 158 0.99 -16.72 -12.63
N PHE A 159 1.13 -16.15 -11.43
CA PHE A 159 2.26 -16.44 -10.56
C PHE A 159 2.24 -17.88 -10.01
N LYS A 160 1.05 -18.38 -9.64
CA LYS A 160 0.88 -19.78 -9.18
C LYS A 160 1.28 -20.78 -10.26
N ALA A 161 0.96 -20.52 -11.53
CA ALA A 161 1.38 -21.37 -12.65
C ALA A 161 2.91 -21.45 -12.80
N LEU A 162 3.62 -20.42 -12.33
CA LEU A 162 5.08 -20.34 -12.31
C LEU A 162 5.68 -20.78 -10.95
N ASN A 163 4.86 -21.31 -10.04
CA ASN A 163 5.24 -21.70 -8.67
C ASN A 163 5.81 -20.54 -7.82
N VAL A 164 5.39 -19.31 -8.11
CA VAL A 164 5.80 -18.11 -7.38
C VAL A 164 4.63 -17.59 -6.55
N SER A 165 4.89 -17.20 -5.30
CA SER A 165 3.86 -16.54 -4.50
C SER A 165 3.53 -15.16 -5.10
N PRO A 166 2.27 -14.69 -5.15
CA PRO A 166 1.94 -13.33 -5.60
C PRO A 166 1.82 -12.31 -4.45
N ALA A 167 2.13 -12.71 -3.21
CA ALA A 167 1.94 -11.86 -2.04
C ALA A 167 2.78 -10.57 -2.12
N LEU A 168 2.12 -9.42 -1.96
CA LEU A 168 2.77 -8.12 -1.75
C LEU A 168 3.43 -8.12 -0.37
N ARG A 169 4.73 -7.84 -0.31
CA ARG A 169 5.49 -7.85 0.94
C ARG A 169 6.37 -6.61 1.05
N ARG A 170 6.61 -6.22 2.31
CA ARG A 170 7.43 -5.06 2.67
C ARG A 170 8.68 -5.52 3.40
N ASN A 171 9.59 -6.20 2.70
CA ASN A 171 10.87 -6.59 3.29
C ASN A 171 12.08 -6.31 2.41
N GLY A 172 11.90 -5.98 1.12
CA GLY A 172 13.02 -5.64 0.23
C GLY A 172 14.01 -6.79 0.05
N ASP A 173 13.53 -8.03 0.18
CA ASP A 173 14.29 -9.25 -0.03
C ASP A 173 14.68 -9.41 -1.51
N ASP A 174 15.99 -9.45 -1.79
CA ASP A 174 16.54 -9.45 -3.14
C ASP A 174 16.21 -10.75 -3.90
N TYR A 175 16.22 -11.88 -3.20
CA TYR A 175 15.82 -13.17 -3.75
C TYR A 175 14.35 -13.12 -4.18
N ARG A 176 13.48 -12.60 -3.32
CA ARG A 176 12.05 -12.47 -3.61
C ARG A 176 11.78 -11.54 -4.79
N LEU A 177 12.52 -10.44 -4.89
CA LEU A 177 12.46 -9.55 -6.05
C LEU A 177 12.86 -10.29 -7.33
N CYS A 178 13.96 -11.05 -7.30
CA CYS A 178 14.43 -11.82 -8.44
C CYS A 178 13.44 -12.92 -8.84
N GLU A 179 12.82 -13.58 -7.87
CA GLU A 179 11.78 -14.60 -8.08
C GLU A 179 10.58 -14.00 -8.82
N LEU A 180 10.02 -12.88 -8.33
CA LEU A 180 8.91 -12.17 -8.98
C LEU A 180 9.29 -11.62 -10.36
N PHE A 181 10.49 -11.04 -10.48
CA PHE A 181 10.98 -10.52 -11.74
C PHE A 181 11.14 -11.62 -12.79
N SER A 182 11.68 -12.78 -12.40
CA SER A 182 11.81 -13.93 -13.30
C SER A 182 10.44 -14.44 -13.78
N ALA A 183 9.43 -14.44 -12.90
CA ALA A 183 8.08 -14.81 -13.25
C ALA A 183 7.46 -13.82 -14.26
N LEU A 184 7.63 -12.52 -14.03
CA LEU A 184 7.16 -11.46 -14.93
C LEU A 184 7.85 -11.48 -16.31
N LEU A 185 9.12 -11.91 -16.38
CA LEU A 185 9.82 -12.11 -17.65
C LEU A 185 9.24 -13.26 -18.47
N ALA A 186 8.65 -14.27 -17.82
CA ALA A 186 7.98 -15.38 -18.49
C ALA A 186 6.55 -15.04 -18.95
N MET A 187 5.99 -13.91 -18.50
CA MET A 187 4.66 -13.42 -18.88
C MET A 187 4.71 -12.54 -20.13
N SER A 188 3.66 -12.59 -20.93
CA SER A 188 3.43 -11.69 -22.05
C SER A 188 3.28 -10.23 -21.59
N ASP A 189 3.51 -9.27 -22.47
CA ASP A 189 3.32 -7.85 -22.14
C ASP A 189 1.90 -7.55 -21.65
N GLY A 190 0.89 -8.20 -22.23
CA GLY A 190 -0.51 -8.05 -21.80
C GLY A 190 -0.74 -8.53 -20.36
N GLU A 191 -0.21 -9.70 -19.99
CA GLU A 191 -0.28 -10.23 -18.63
C GLU A 191 0.46 -9.32 -17.63
N VAL A 192 1.62 -8.79 -18.01
CA VAL A 192 2.38 -7.85 -17.17
C VAL A 192 1.60 -6.55 -16.95
N LEU A 193 0.94 -6.02 -17.98
CA LEU A 193 0.08 -4.84 -17.85
C LEU A 193 -1.13 -5.11 -16.93
N GLN A 194 -1.69 -6.31 -16.96
CA GLN A 194 -2.75 -6.71 -16.01
C GLN A 194 -2.21 -6.77 -14.57
N VAL A 195 -1.04 -7.37 -14.35
CA VAL A 195 -0.40 -7.39 -13.02
C VAL A 195 -0.11 -5.97 -12.53
N LEU A 196 0.46 -5.11 -13.39
CA LEU A 196 0.73 -3.70 -13.08
C LEU A 196 -0.55 -2.98 -12.60
N ALA A 197 -1.65 -3.10 -13.36
CA ALA A 197 -2.91 -2.46 -13.03
C ALA A 197 -3.45 -2.94 -11.67
N THR A 198 -3.42 -4.24 -11.40
CA THR A 198 -3.85 -4.82 -10.12
C THR A 198 -2.97 -4.36 -8.95
N VAL A 199 -1.64 -4.32 -9.12
CA VAL A 199 -0.71 -3.85 -8.09
C VAL A 199 -0.95 -2.37 -7.77
N MET A 200 -1.13 -1.53 -8.80
CA MET A 200 -1.46 -0.11 -8.60
C MET A 200 -2.80 0.05 -7.88
N ALA A 201 -3.85 -0.68 -8.28
CA ALA A 201 -5.15 -0.62 -7.62
C ALA A 201 -5.08 -0.99 -6.13
N ARG A 202 -4.29 -2.02 -5.78
CA ARG A 202 -4.14 -2.50 -4.39
C ARG A 202 -3.26 -1.60 -3.51
N THR A 203 -2.54 -0.65 -4.10
CA THR A 203 -1.61 0.25 -3.40
C THR A 203 -2.07 1.71 -3.46
N LEU A 204 -3.23 1.96 -4.09
CA LEU A 204 -3.83 3.29 -4.21
C LEU A 204 -4.31 3.79 -2.83
N GLU A 205 -3.84 4.99 -2.43
CA GLU A 205 -4.29 5.66 -1.22
C GLU A 205 -5.71 6.22 -1.39
N THR A 206 -6.54 6.11 -0.35
CA THR A 206 -7.93 6.58 -0.37
C THR A 206 -8.08 8.05 0.05
N GLY A 207 -9.15 8.69 -0.43
CA GLY A 207 -9.59 9.98 0.10
C GLY A 207 -8.76 11.19 -0.31
N ASN A 208 -7.95 11.07 -1.37
CA ASN A 208 -7.15 12.14 -1.93
C ASN A 208 -7.59 12.44 -3.38
N GLY A 209 -6.95 13.43 -4.02
CA GLY A 209 -7.27 13.78 -5.41
C GLY A 209 -6.96 12.69 -6.43
N ILE A 210 -6.06 11.74 -6.14
CA ILE A 210 -5.74 10.69 -7.13
C ILE A 210 -6.92 9.74 -7.36
N VAL A 211 -7.76 9.51 -6.34
CA VAL A 211 -8.99 8.71 -6.51
C VAL A 211 -9.94 9.40 -7.48
N GLU A 212 -10.18 10.70 -7.30
CA GLU A 212 -11.06 11.47 -8.20
C GLU A 212 -10.51 11.55 -9.63
N ALA A 213 -9.19 11.73 -9.77
CA ALA A 213 -8.52 11.70 -11.06
C ALA A 213 -8.70 10.34 -11.76
N VAL A 214 -8.50 9.23 -11.04
CA VAL A 214 -8.66 7.88 -11.59
C VAL A 214 -10.12 7.61 -11.97
N LEU A 215 -11.08 7.97 -11.10
CA LEU A 215 -12.50 7.83 -11.40
C LEU A 215 -12.88 8.58 -12.68
N HIS A 216 -12.40 9.82 -12.82
CA HIS A 216 -12.62 10.68 -13.99
C HIS A 216 -11.99 10.10 -15.26
N VAL A 217 -10.68 9.83 -15.25
CA VAL A 217 -9.94 9.36 -16.43
C VAL A 217 -10.42 7.98 -16.90
N CYS A 218 -10.80 7.10 -15.97
CA CYS A 218 -11.34 5.79 -16.30
C CYS A 218 -12.80 5.84 -16.79
N GLY A 219 -13.47 7.01 -16.77
CA GLY A 219 -14.88 7.12 -17.10
C GLY A 219 -15.75 6.23 -16.22
N THR A 220 -15.43 6.13 -14.92
CA THR A 220 -16.00 5.14 -14.02
C THR A 220 -17.49 5.40 -13.81
N ASP A 221 -18.32 4.42 -14.15
CA ASP A 221 -19.75 4.46 -13.85
C ASP A 221 -20.02 4.07 -12.40
N LEU A 222 -20.18 5.08 -11.54
CA LEU A 222 -20.52 4.88 -10.12
C LEU A 222 -21.94 4.34 -9.91
N SER A 223 -22.83 4.39 -10.92
CA SER A 223 -24.15 3.76 -10.82
C SER A 223 -24.04 2.24 -10.83
N ALA A 224 -23.15 1.68 -11.64
CA ALA A 224 -22.83 0.26 -11.64
C ALA A 224 -22.02 -0.18 -10.40
N ALA A 225 -21.19 0.72 -9.85
CA ALA A 225 -20.21 0.41 -8.81
C ALA A 225 -20.73 0.55 -7.35
N TRP A 226 -21.78 1.33 -7.13
CA TRP A 226 -22.35 1.60 -5.81
C TRP A 226 -23.86 1.84 -5.92
N LYS A 227 -24.60 1.57 -4.84
CA LYS A 227 -26.01 1.98 -4.69
C LYS A 227 -26.29 2.34 -3.23
N PRO A 228 -27.26 3.24 -2.96
CA PRO A 228 -27.67 3.54 -1.58
C PRO A 228 -28.14 2.27 -0.85
N ASP A 229 -27.45 1.91 0.22
CA ASP A 229 -27.79 0.80 1.12
C ASP A 229 -28.30 1.32 2.48
N GLU A 230 -28.67 0.41 3.38
CA GLU A 230 -29.16 0.77 4.71
C GLU A 230 -28.14 1.60 5.50
N ALA A 231 -26.85 1.26 5.40
CA ALA A 231 -25.77 1.98 6.05
C ALA A 231 -25.67 3.44 5.57
N PHE A 232 -25.83 3.69 4.26
CA PHE A 232 -25.91 5.04 3.72
C PHE A 232 -27.05 5.86 4.36
N PHE A 233 -28.25 5.29 4.43
CA PHE A 233 -29.38 5.98 5.03
C PHE A 233 -29.15 6.24 6.52
N ASP A 234 -28.63 5.30 7.29
CA ASP A 234 -28.39 5.46 8.72
C ASP A 234 -27.31 6.52 9.04
N LEU A 235 -26.23 6.53 8.27
CA LEU A 235 -25.10 7.44 8.45
C LEU A 235 -25.42 8.88 8.03
N THR A 236 -26.30 9.07 7.05
CA THR A 236 -26.66 10.41 6.55
C THR A 236 -27.54 11.14 7.57
N LYS A 237 -27.02 12.14 8.30
CA LYS A 237 -27.78 12.83 9.36
C LYS A 237 -28.14 14.28 9.05
N ASP A 238 -27.41 14.94 8.16
CA ASP A 238 -27.66 16.34 7.83
C ASP A 238 -28.96 16.48 7.00
N LYS A 239 -29.99 17.04 7.62
CA LYS A 239 -31.29 17.28 6.98
C LYS A 239 -31.17 18.17 5.73
N ARG A 240 -30.19 19.07 5.65
CA ARG A 240 -30.00 19.93 4.47
C ARG A 240 -29.55 19.11 3.27
N ALA A 241 -28.60 18.19 3.49
CA ALA A 241 -28.13 17.27 2.46
C ALA A 241 -29.23 16.29 2.03
N ILE A 242 -29.98 15.71 2.98
CA ILE A 242 -31.11 14.82 2.65
C ILE A 242 -32.17 15.58 1.83
N ASN A 243 -32.47 16.83 2.20
CA ASN A 243 -33.44 17.65 1.48
C ASN A 243 -32.96 18.00 0.06
N ALA A 244 -31.67 18.32 -0.12
CA ALA A 244 -31.06 18.53 -1.42
C ALA A 244 -31.17 17.26 -2.31
N MET A 245 -30.91 16.07 -1.74
CA MET A 245 -31.09 14.79 -2.44
C MET A 245 -32.54 14.56 -2.89
N ILE A 246 -33.53 14.91 -2.06
CA ILE A 246 -34.96 14.84 -2.45
C ILE A 246 -35.25 15.79 -3.60
N GLY A 247 -34.68 17.00 -3.56
CA GLY A 247 -34.83 17.99 -4.63
C GLY A 247 -34.27 17.51 -5.97
N ASP A 248 -33.15 16.80 -5.91
CA ASP A 248 -32.43 16.23 -7.05
C ASP A 248 -33.14 15.01 -7.66
N ILE A 249 -33.50 14.00 -6.86
CA ILE A 249 -34.17 12.79 -7.37
C ILE A 249 -35.62 13.04 -7.80
N ALA A 250 -36.28 14.05 -7.21
CA ALA A 250 -37.68 14.34 -7.46
C ALA A 250 -37.87 15.77 -7.95
N THR A 251 -38.24 16.70 -7.06
CA THR A 251 -38.48 18.10 -7.42
C THR A 251 -38.20 19.02 -6.24
N LEU A 252 -37.84 20.28 -6.54
CA LEU A 252 -37.69 21.32 -5.54
C LEU A 252 -38.97 21.53 -4.69
N SER A 253 -40.14 21.43 -5.32
CA SER A 253 -41.43 21.58 -4.61
C SER A 253 -41.65 20.48 -3.56
N LEU A 254 -41.32 19.22 -3.89
CA LEU A 254 -41.39 18.12 -2.93
C LEU A 254 -40.39 18.32 -1.78
N ALA A 255 -39.16 18.72 -2.10
CA ALA A 255 -38.15 19.03 -1.10
C ALA A 255 -38.63 20.14 -0.14
N GLU A 256 -39.26 21.20 -0.66
CA GLU A 256 -39.85 22.26 0.16
C GLU A 256 -40.95 21.75 1.09
N SER A 257 -41.87 20.90 0.60
CA SER A 257 -42.93 20.31 1.43
C SER A 257 -42.38 19.43 2.57
N CYS A 258 -41.28 18.71 2.32
CA CYS A 258 -40.67 17.82 3.31
C CYS A 258 -39.72 18.54 4.27
N ARG A 259 -39.44 19.85 4.08
CA ARG A 259 -38.42 20.59 4.84
C ARG A 259 -38.63 20.56 6.35
N ALA A 260 -39.89 20.65 6.79
CA ALA A 260 -40.27 20.61 8.21
C ALA A 260 -40.29 19.19 8.81
N GLU A 261 -40.28 18.15 7.98
CA GLU A 261 -40.36 16.75 8.43
C GLU A 261 -39.12 16.30 9.19
N THR A 262 -39.24 15.20 9.93
CA THR A 262 -38.10 14.57 10.61
C THR A 262 -37.10 14.02 9.59
N GLY A 263 -35.81 13.90 9.98
CA GLY A 263 -34.80 13.31 9.09
C GLY A 263 -35.13 11.87 8.69
N LYS A 264 -35.79 11.09 9.56
CA LYS A 264 -36.26 9.74 9.25
C LYS A 264 -37.34 9.75 8.17
N ALA A 265 -38.30 10.67 8.26
CA ALA A 265 -39.35 10.82 7.26
C ALA A 265 -38.77 11.23 5.89
N GLN A 266 -37.84 12.20 5.87
CA GLN A 266 -37.15 12.59 4.64
C GLN A 266 -36.34 11.45 3.99
N LYS A 267 -35.61 10.65 4.79
CA LYS A 267 -34.91 9.46 4.26
C LYS A 267 -35.88 8.42 3.68
N HIS A 268 -37.04 8.25 4.30
CA HIS A 268 -38.07 7.35 3.79
C HIS A 268 -38.61 7.85 2.44
N VAL A 269 -38.87 9.15 2.31
CA VAL A 269 -39.24 9.76 1.01
C VAL A 269 -38.15 9.49 -0.04
N LEU A 270 -36.88 9.71 0.28
CA LEU A 270 -35.76 9.44 -0.63
C LEU A 270 -35.70 7.96 -1.05
N ALA A 271 -35.80 7.03 -0.10
CA ALA A 271 -35.80 5.60 -0.38
C ALA A 271 -36.99 5.17 -1.26
N ASN A 272 -38.17 5.74 -1.01
CA ASN A 272 -39.39 5.46 -1.78
C ASN A 272 -39.24 5.95 -3.23
N ARG A 273 -38.62 7.12 -3.44
CA ARG A 273 -38.33 7.63 -4.79
C ARG A 273 -37.34 6.75 -5.55
N ILE A 274 -36.28 6.28 -4.90
CA ILE A 274 -35.32 5.35 -5.50
C ILE A 274 -36.03 4.06 -5.96
N LYS A 275 -36.92 3.51 -5.12
CA LYS A 275 -37.67 2.29 -5.42
C LYS A 275 -38.84 2.46 -6.40
N GLY A 276 -39.28 3.68 -6.65
CA GLY A 276 -40.48 3.96 -7.46
C GLY A 276 -41.80 3.74 -6.72
N GLU A 277 -41.84 3.94 -5.41
CA GLU A 277 -43.11 3.89 -4.67
C GLU A 277 -43.92 5.16 -4.94
N GLY A 278 -44.93 5.05 -5.82
CA GLY A 278 -45.78 6.18 -6.20
C GLY A 278 -45.13 7.16 -7.19
N CYS A 279 -44.08 6.74 -7.89
CA CYS A 279 -43.47 7.41 -9.06
C CYS A 279 -42.70 6.41 -9.92
N GLU A 280 -42.12 6.88 -11.02
CA GLU A 280 -41.12 6.10 -11.74
C GLU A 280 -39.90 5.81 -10.83
N ALA A 281 -39.40 4.58 -10.87
CA ALA A 281 -38.25 4.18 -10.07
C ALA A 281 -36.96 4.78 -10.65
N ASN A 282 -36.06 5.18 -9.77
CA ASN A 282 -34.74 5.65 -10.16
C ASN A 282 -33.65 4.90 -9.36
N PRO A 283 -33.44 3.60 -9.64
CA PRO A 283 -32.45 2.79 -8.92
C PRO A 283 -31.01 3.23 -9.18
N ASP A 284 -30.78 3.92 -10.29
CA ASP A 284 -29.46 4.40 -10.71
C ASP A 284 -29.16 5.82 -10.19
N TRP A 285 -30.11 6.45 -9.47
CA TRP A 285 -29.90 7.74 -8.84
C TRP A 285 -28.76 7.74 -7.83
N ARG A 286 -27.91 8.76 -7.87
CA ARG A 286 -26.78 8.94 -6.96
C ARG A 286 -26.74 10.37 -6.43
N PRO A 287 -26.45 10.57 -5.13
CA PRO A 287 -26.24 11.92 -4.61
C PRO A 287 -25.04 12.56 -5.29
N GLY A 288 -24.98 13.90 -5.30
CA GLY A 288 -23.87 14.67 -5.88
C GLY A 288 -22.47 14.19 -5.47
N TRP A 289 -22.30 13.70 -4.24
CA TRP A 289 -21.02 13.14 -3.76
C TRP A 289 -20.55 11.88 -4.49
N MET A 290 -21.45 11.15 -5.14
CA MET A 290 -21.23 9.91 -5.87
C MET A 290 -21.34 10.11 -7.40
N GLN A 291 -21.22 11.36 -7.86
CA GLN A 291 -21.10 11.72 -9.26
C GLN A 291 -19.62 11.82 -9.65
N VAL A 292 -19.32 11.74 -10.95
CA VAL A 292 -17.97 11.97 -11.50
C VAL A 292 -18.06 13.10 -12.52
N PRO A 293 -17.57 14.32 -12.23
CA PRO A 293 -16.92 14.72 -10.98
C PRO A 293 -17.90 14.87 -9.80
N PRO A 294 -17.42 14.73 -8.55
CA PRO A 294 -18.26 14.87 -7.37
C PRO A 294 -18.71 16.32 -7.15
N THR A 295 -19.97 16.48 -6.75
CA THR A 295 -20.58 17.78 -6.44
C THR A 295 -21.03 17.89 -5.00
N ARG A 296 -21.11 19.13 -4.53
CA ARG A 296 -21.55 19.45 -3.18
C ARG A 296 -23.06 19.54 -3.11
N LEU A 297 -23.64 18.98 -2.06
CA LEU A 297 -25.09 19.06 -1.81
C LEU A 297 -25.52 20.27 -1.00
N VAL A 298 -24.58 20.90 -0.27
CA VAL A 298 -24.85 22.08 0.56
C VAL A 298 -23.77 23.11 0.26
N ASP A 299 -24.20 24.28 -0.20
CA ASP A 299 -23.30 25.38 -0.55
C ASP A 299 -22.43 25.80 0.64
N GLY A 300 -21.14 25.97 0.38
CA GLY A 300 -20.15 26.38 1.39
C GLY A 300 -19.82 25.34 2.46
N ALA A 301 -20.45 24.15 2.47
CA ALA A 301 -20.10 23.08 3.40
C ALA A 301 -18.77 22.41 3.01
N GLY A 302 -18.08 21.75 3.94
CA GLY A 302 -16.96 20.87 3.56
C GLY A 302 -17.47 19.62 2.84
N SER A 303 -16.83 19.23 1.74
CA SER A 303 -17.14 18.00 1.03
C SER A 303 -15.84 17.42 0.49
N PRO A 304 -15.21 16.48 1.22
CA PRO A 304 -13.93 15.92 0.84
C PRO A 304 -13.80 15.48 -0.63
N PRO A 305 -14.77 14.77 -1.25
CA PRO A 305 -14.64 14.40 -2.66
C PRO A 305 -14.70 15.62 -3.60
N ALA A 306 -15.64 16.55 -3.40
CA ALA A 306 -15.73 17.77 -4.20
C ALA A 306 -14.52 18.69 -4.00
N ASP A 307 -14.00 18.79 -2.78
CA ASP A 307 -12.79 19.55 -2.42
C ASP A 307 -11.52 18.91 -3.00
N ALA A 308 -11.49 17.57 -3.08
CA ALA A 308 -10.41 16.84 -3.73
C ALA A 308 -10.41 17.11 -5.24
N TRP A 309 -11.56 16.96 -5.91
CA TRP A 309 -11.70 17.27 -7.33
C TRP A 309 -11.35 18.72 -7.65
N THR A 310 -11.91 19.69 -6.91
CA THR A 310 -11.67 21.13 -7.14
C THR A 310 -10.18 21.48 -7.16
N ARG A 311 -9.35 20.81 -6.35
CA ARG A 311 -7.90 21.05 -6.31
C ARG A 311 -7.15 20.58 -7.56
N ILE A 312 -7.68 19.59 -8.26
CA ILE A 312 -7.01 18.93 -9.40
C ILE A 312 -7.72 19.14 -10.74
N ALA A 313 -8.96 19.62 -10.74
CA ALA A 313 -9.83 19.74 -11.91
C ALA A 313 -9.14 20.41 -13.12
N SER A 314 -8.46 21.53 -12.87
CA SER A 314 -7.74 22.28 -13.91
C SER A 314 -6.68 21.46 -14.68
N LEU A 315 -6.13 20.39 -14.09
CA LEU A 315 -5.15 19.52 -14.75
C LEU A 315 -5.81 18.60 -15.80
N PHE A 316 -7.11 18.34 -15.68
CA PHE A 316 -7.86 17.41 -16.54
C PHE A 316 -8.83 18.14 -17.46
N GLU A 317 -9.25 19.37 -17.11
CA GLU A 317 -10.17 20.18 -17.91
C GLU A 317 -9.45 20.97 -19.02
N ALA A 318 -8.17 21.35 -18.83
CA ALA A 318 -7.40 22.15 -19.80
C ALA A 318 -7.02 21.41 -21.10
N GLY A 319 -7.11 20.08 -21.13
CA GLY A 319 -6.83 19.26 -22.31
C GLY A 319 -8.01 19.12 -23.29
N ALA A 320 -9.23 19.42 -22.85
CA ALA A 320 -10.43 19.27 -23.67
C ALA A 320 -10.58 20.39 -24.73
N GLU A 321 -10.03 21.58 -24.48
CA GLU A 321 -10.08 22.70 -25.45
C GLU A 321 -9.06 22.52 -26.60
N ASN A 322 -7.88 21.94 -26.33
CA ASN A 322 -6.81 21.79 -27.33
C ASN A 322 -6.94 20.54 -28.22
N ALA A 323 -7.81 19.58 -27.90
CA ALA A 323 -8.04 18.39 -28.72
C ALA A 323 -9.08 18.61 -29.84
N SER A 324 -9.71 19.78 -29.90
CA SER A 324 -10.76 20.08 -30.88
C SER A 324 -10.26 20.67 -32.21
N ASP A 325 -8.95 20.95 -32.34
CA ASP A 325 -8.40 21.70 -33.48
C ASP A 325 -7.44 20.89 -34.39
N GLU A 326 -7.28 19.58 -34.19
CA GLU A 326 -6.58 18.71 -35.14
C GLU A 326 -7.59 17.79 -35.85
N THR A 327 -8.32 18.36 -36.81
CA THR A 327 -8.94 17.56 -37.86
C THR A 327 -7.86 17.28 -38.93
N PRO A 328 -7.46 16.03 -39.19
CA PRO A 328 -6.56 15.76 -40.31
C PRO A 328 -7.33 16.02 -41.60
N GLU A 329 -6.93 17.05 -42.35
CA GLU A 329 -7.38 17.23 -43.73
C GLU A 329 -7.05 15.96 -44.52
N HIS A 330 -8.10 15.27 -44.95
CA HIS A 330 -8.01 14.18 -45.90
C HIS A 330 -7.49 14.76 -47.23
N GLN A 331 -6.21 14.56 -47.52
CA GLN A 331 -5.69 14.78 -48.86
C GLN A 331 -6.21 13.67 -49.76
N ASP A 332 -7.21 14.02 -50.57
CA ASP A 332 -7.60 13.25 -51.75
C ASP A 332 -6.57 13.43 -52.87
N ALA A 333 -6.39 12.33 -53.60
CA ALA A 333 -5.32 12.04 -54.53
C ALA A 333 -5.29 12.88 -55.82
N ALA A 334 -4.06 13.03 -56.35
CA ALA A 334 -3.73 12.92 -57.78
C ALA A 334 -2.28 12.42 -57.93
#